data_AF-A0A8C4HXI9-F1
#
_entry.id   AF-A0A8C4HXI9-F1
#
_cell.length_a   1.000
_cell.length_b   1.000
_cell.length_c   1.000
_cell.angle_alpha   90.00
_cell.angle_beta   90.00
_cell.angle_gamma   90.00
#
_symmetry.space_group_name_H-M   'P 1'
#
loop_
_entity.id
_entity.type
_entity.pdbx_description
1 polymer ?
#
loop_
_entity_poly.entity_id
_entity_poly.type
_entity_poly.pdbx_seq_one_letter_code
_entity_poly.pdbx_strand_id
1 'polypeptide(L)'
;MDTWEDDPADQRTCLICGDRATGLHYGIISCEGCKGFFKRSICNKRVYRCSRDKNCEMSRKQRNRCQYCRLLKCLQMGMNRKAIREDGMPGGRNKSIGPVQITEEEIERIMSGQEFKEDAPEHTWGNNGDSDHSSPSNGASEGNQPSPASTLSSNRSVEMNGYTAALRDQYINTSMSTHYQLLPHLFSYAAQSGLLAPQPRSLYPQSHPLVLQLVAAEDLAPLATPMLIEDGYKVTQVELFALLCRLADELLFRQISWIKKLPFFCELSIEDYTCLLSSTWQELILLSCLTIYSSQIFGDLANVTAKYTPSDDELQGFSEDGMEVMERLIYLFRKFHQLKISNEEYACMKAINFLNQDIRGLSNISQLEQLNKRYWYVCQDYTEYKYPHQPKRFPEIMMCLPEIRCIAGKLVNVPLEQLPLLFKAVLHSCKSSLTSYRTGPSPCVTTSSGN
;
A
#
# COMPACT_ATOMS: atom_id res chain seq x y z
N MET A 1 -53.79 1.27 10.39
CA MET A 1 -52.88 2.36 10.00
C MET A 1 -51.50 1.75 10.07
N ASP A 2 -51.06 1.11 8.98
CA ASP A 2 -49.71 0.54 8.87
C ASP A 2 -48.92 1.48 7.98
N THR A 3 -48.10 2.33 8.58
CA THR A 3 -47.11 3.15 7.87
C THR A 3 -45.74 2.60 8.22
N TRP A 4 -45.18 1.85 7.27
CA TRP A 4 -43.80 1.41 7.29
C TRP A 4 -42.91 2.65 7.12
N GLU A 5 -42.03 2.90 8.08
CA GLU A 5 -41.01 3.93 8.02
C GLU A 5 -39.91 3.47 7.04
N ASP A 6 -39.76 4.18 5.92
CA ASP A 6 -38.64 4.02 4.97
C ASP A 6 -37.37 4.64 5.59
N ASP A 7 -36.40 3.80 5.91
CA ASP A 7 -35.04 4.12 6.40
C ASP A 7 -34.21 4.80 5.27
N PRO A 8 -33.46 5.91 5.50
CA PRO A 8 -32.80 6.69 4.44
C PRO A 8 -31.49 6.06 3.91
N ALA A 9 -31.44 4.73 3.72
CA ALA A 9 -30.21 3.99 3.46
C ALA A 9 -29.92 3.63 1.98
N ASP A 10 -30.80 3.91 1.00
CA ASP A 10 -30.61 3.31 -0.34
C ASP A 10 -30.89 4.23 -1.55
N GLN A 11 -30.07 5.27 -1.71
CA GLN A 11 -30.03 6.03 -2.97
C GLN A 11 -28.63 6.05 -3.60
N ARG A 12 -28.06 4.86 -3.82
CA ARG A 12 -26.81 4.72 -4.59
C ARG A 12 -27.06 5.03 -6.07
N THR A 13 -26.24 5.87 -6.68
CA THR A 13 -26.30 6.22 -8.11
C THR A 13 -25.30 5.41 -8.92
N CYS A 14 -25.65 5.08 -10.17
CA CYS A 14 -24.82 4.32 -11.08
C CYS A 14 -23.60 5.16 -11.51
N LEU A 15 -22.39 4.67 -11.24
CA LEU A 15 -21.14 5.37 -11.57
C LEU A 15 -20.93 5.65 -13.07
N ILE A 16 -21.64 4.92 -13.93
CA ILE A 16 -21.54 5.09 -15.38
C ILE A 16 -22.46 6.22 -15.87
N CYS A 17 -23.74 6.17 -15.51
CA CYS A 17 -24.77 7.02 -16.13
C CYS A 17 -25.64 7.81 -15.15
N GLY A 18 -25.38 7.74 -13.84
CA GLY A 18 -26.13 8.46 -12.81
C GLY A 18 -27.57 7.97 -12.57
N ASP A 19 -27.98 6.86 -13.20
CA ASP A 19 -29.29 6.22 -12.96
C ASP A 19 -29.33 5.53 -11.58
N ARG A 20 -30.51 5.16 -11.08
CA ARG A 20 -30.62 4.43 -9.81
C ARG A 20 -29.85 3.10 -9.88
N ALA A 21 -28.86 2.93 -9.00
CA ALA A 21 -28.10 1.68 -8.95
C ALA A 21 -28.93 0.58 -8.31
N THR A 22 -28.71 -0.66 -8.76
CA THR A 22 -29.36 -1.85 -8.18
C THR A 22 -28.41 -2.68 -7.33
N GLY A 23 -27.13 -2.27 -7.25
CA GLY A 23 -26.11 -2.92 -6.44
C GLY A 23 -24.73 -2.89 -7.11
N LEU A 24 -23.85 -3.76 -6.61
CA LEU A 24 -22.54 -4.04 -7.20
C LEU A 24 -22.69 -5.01 -8.36
N HIS A 25 -22.27 -4.60 -9.55
CA HIS A 25 -22.18 -5.46 -10.73
C HIS A 25 -20.79 -5.35 -11.33
N TYR A 26 -20.13 -6.50 -11.49
CA TYR A 26 -18.78 -6.60 -12.07
C TYR A 26 -17.76 -5.67 -11.43
N GLY A 27 -17.76 -5.47 -10.12
CA GLY A 27 -16.77 -4.60 -9.47
C GLY A 27 -17.34 -3.29 -8.91
N ILE A 28 -18.42 -2.76 -9.49
CA ILE A 28 -18.81 -1.37 -9.25
C ILE A 28 -20.31 -1.17 -9.03
N ILE A 29 -20.66 -0.08 -8.35
CA ILE A 29 -22.05 0.34 -8.17
C ILE A 29 -22.63 0.78 -9.52
N SER A 30 -23.60 0.02 -10.03
CA SER A 30 -24.21 0.31 -11.33
C SER A 30 -25.69 -0.07 -11.39
N CYS A 31 -26.37 0.45 -12.41
CA CYS A 31 -27.77 0.09 -12.71
C CYS A 31 -27.84 -1.17 -13.60
N GLU A 32 -29.01 -1.83 -13.63
CA GLU A 32 -29.26 -2.99 -14.52
C GLU A 32 -28.96 -2.69 -15.99
N GLY A 33 -29.20 -1.45 -16.44
CA GLY A 33 -28.91 -1.02 -17.81
C GLY A 33 -27.43 -1.09 -18.17
N CYS A 34 -26.54 -0.67 -17.26
CA CYS A 34 -25.08 -0.69 -17.50
C CYS A 34 -24.47 -2.07 -17.24
N LYS A 35 -24.99 -2.81 -16.26
CA LYS A 35 -24.68 -4.23 -16.05
C LYS A 35 -24.95 -5.06 -17.32
N GLY A 36 -26.17 -4.98 -17.85
CA GLY A 36 -26.55 -5.74 -19.04
C GLY A 36 -25.77 -5.32 -20.28
N PHE A 37 -25.50 -4.01 -20.42
CA PHE A 37 -24.67 -3.49 -21.50
C PHE A 37 -23.25 -4.07 -21.44
N PHE A 38 -22.56 -3.94 -20.31
CA PHE A 38 -21.19 -4.45 -20.14
C PHE A 38 -21.08 -5.95 -20.42
N LYS A 39 -22.00 -6.76 -19.86
CA LYS A 39 -22.06 -8.20 -20.14
C LYS A 39 -22.14 -8.50 -21.63
N ARG A 40 -23.08 -7.87 -22.35
CA ARG A 40 -23.27 -8.10 -23.79
C ARG A 40 -22.10 -7.60 -24.63
N SER A 41 -21.44 -6.51 -24.22
CA SER A 41 -20.28 -5.98 -24.94
C SER A 41 -19.09 -6.93 -24.85
N ILE A 42 -18.83 -7.49 -23.65
CA ILE A 42 -17.72 -8.43 -23.43
C ILE A 42 -18.04 -9.82 -24.01
N CYS A 43 -19.16 -10.45 -23.65
CA CYS A 43 -19.50 -11.81 -24.10
C CYS A 43 -19.56 -11.93 -25.63
N ASN A 44 -20.10 -10.90 -26.30
CA ASN A 44 -20.23 -10.90 -27.76
C ASN A 44 -19.05 -10.22 -28.47
N LYS A 45 -17.95 -9.95 -27.76
CA LYS A 45 -16.72 -9.37 -28.32
C LYS A 45 -16.99 -8.12 -29.19
N ARG A 46 -17.87 -7.22 -28.73
CA ARG A 46 -18.35 -6.08 -29.52
C ARG A 46 -17.30 -4.98 -29.60
N VAL A 47 -16.92 -4.62 -30.83
CA VAL A 47 -16.09 -3.43 -31.12
C VAL A 47 -17.01 -2.27 -31.52
N TYR A 48 -16.97 -1.18 -30.76
CA TYR A 48 -17.74 0.02 -31.04
C TYR A 48 -16.85 1.11 -31.63
N ARG A 49 -17.45 2.11 -32.31
CA ARG A 49 -16.75 3.32 -32.76
C ARG A 49 -17.47 4.56 -32.24
N CYS A 50 -16.70 5.57 -31.81
CA CYS A 50 -17.25 6.87 -31.49
C CYS A 50 -17.32 7.72 -32.75
N SER A 51 -18.43 8.43 -32.97
CA SER A 51 -18.59 9.39 -34.07
C SER A 51 -18.17 10.82 -33.69
N ARG A 52 -17.51 10.99 -32.54
CA ARG A 52 -17.05 12.27 -31.98
C ARG A 52 -15.61 12.11 -31.47
N ASP A 53 -15.19 12.93 -30.53
CA ASP A 53 -13.88 13.02 -29.87
C ASP A 53 -13.65 11.99 -28.73
N LYS A 54 -14.44 10.90 -28.68
CA LYS A 54 -14.37 9.89 -27.60
C LYS A 54 -14.66 10.41 -26.18
N ASN A 55 -15.23 11.61 -26.02
CA ASN A 55 -15.54 12.21 -24.71
C ASN A 55 -17.06 12.43 -24.49
N CYS A 56 -17.89 11.49 -24.97
CA CYS A 56 -19.35 11.63 -24.84
C CYS A 56 -19.80 11.48 -23.38
N GLU A 57 -20.51 12.48 -22.86
CA GLU A 57 -21.05 12.45 -21.50
C GLU A 57 -22.09 11.32 -21.31
N MET A 58 -21.91 10.50 -20.29
CA MET A 58 -22.82 9.41 -19.94
C MET A 58 -23.84 9.82 -18.88
N SER A 59 -25.12 9.92 -19.28
CA SER A 59 -26.26 10.17 -18.38
C SER A 59 -27.41 9.19 -18.64
N ARG A 60 -28.38 9.09 -17.73
CA ARG A 60 -29.54 8.19 -17.86
C ARG A 60 -30.26 8.35 -19.21
N LYS A 61 -30.38 9.59 -19.70
CA LYS A 61 -31.08 9.93 -20.95
C LYS A 61 -30.25 9.63 -22.19
N GLN A 62 -28.92 9.84 -22.15
CA GLN A 62 -28.07 9.81 -23.35
C GLN A 62 -27.04 8.68 -23.41
N ARG A 63 -26.99 7.79 -22.40
CA ARG A 63 -26.07 6.63 -22.37
C ARG A 63 -26.15 5.71 -23.59
N ASN A 64 -27.25 5.72 -24.34
CA ASN A 64 -27.42 4.90 -25.54
C ASN A 64 -26.91 5.60 -26.83
N ARG A 65 -26.56 6.89 -26.79
CA ARG A 65 -26.13 7.66 -27.99
C ARG A 65 -24.73 7.27 -28.47
N CYS A 66 -23.84 6.86 -27.58
CA CYS A 66 -22.49 6.42 -27.95
C CYS A 66 -22.10 5.18 -27.14
N GLN A 67 -22.15 4.02 -27.80
CA GLN A 67 -21.79 2.74 -27.18
C GLN A 67 -20.29 2.65 -26.88
N TYR A 68 -19.44 3.29 -27.71
CA TYR A 68 -18.00 3.37 -27.47
C TYR A 68 -17.69 4.06 -26.14
N CYS A 69 -18.12 5.31 -25.96
CA CYS A 69 -17.85 6.06 -24.72
C CYS A 69 -18.52 5.43 -23.50
N ARG A 70 -19.64 4.73 -23.69
CA ARG A 70 -20.28 3.97 -22.60
C ARG A 70 -19.43 2.79 -22.15
N LEU A 71 -18.89 2.01 -23.08
CA LEU A 71 -18.02 0.87 -22.76
C LEU A 71 -16.69 1.35 -22.18
N LEU A 72 -16.12 2.40 -22.78
CA LEU A 72 -14.92 3.07 -22.27
C LEU A 72 -15.11 3.51 -20.81
N LYS A 73 -16.23 4.19 -20.50
CA LYS A 73 -16.54 4.59 -19.12
C LYS A 73 -16.76 3.39 -18.19
N CYS A 74 -17.35 2.29 -18.67
CA CYS A 74 -17.45 1.06 -17.88
C CYS A 74 -16.07 0.53 -17.46
N LEU A 75 -15.12 0.49 -18.41
CA LEU A 75 -13.76 0.02 -18.16
C LEU A 75 -12.98 1.00 -17.26
N GLN A 76 -13.05 2.31 -17.53
CA GLN A 76 -12.41 3.36 -16.74
C GLN A 76 -12.90 3.40 -15.28
N MET A 77 -14.19 3.13 -15.05
CA MET A 77 -14.73 3.05 -13.70
C MET A 77 -14.43 1.72 -13.01
N GLY A 78 -13.83 0.75 -13.71
CA GLY A 78 -13.34 -0.50 -13.15
C GLY A 78 -14.28 -1.70 -13.23
N MET A 79 -15.19 -1.75 -14.21
CA MET A 79 -15.98 -2.96 -14.46
C MET A 79 -15.07 -4.13 -14.89
N ASN A 80 -15.07 -5.19 -14.11
CA ASN A 80 -14.22 -6.36 -14.28
C ASN A 80 -14.83 -7.38 -15.25
N ARG A 81 -14.20 -7.54 -16.43
CA ARG A 81 -14.61 -8.53 -17.43
C ARG A 81 -14.45 -9.98 -16.95
N LYS A 82 -13.45 -10.28 -16.12
CA LYS A 82 -13.19 -11.62 -15.56
C LYS A 82 -14.28 -12.08 -14.59
N ALA A 83 -15.14 -11.17 -14.13
CA ALA A 83 -16.32 -11.50 -13.33
C ALA A 83 -17.49 -12.06 -14.17
N ILE A 84 -17.39 -12.05 -15.49
CA ILE A 84 -18.38 -12.61 -16.40
C ILE A 84 -18.04 -14.08 -16.65
N ARG A 85 -18.92 -15.00 -16.25
CA ARG A 85 -18.77 -16.44 -16.53
C ARG A 85 -19.31 -16.74 -17.94
N GLU A 86 -18.57 -17.54 -18.71
CA GLU A 86 -18.94 -17.94 -20.08
C GLU A 86 -20.03 -19.03 -20.11
N ASP A 87 -20.13 -19.82 -19.04
CA ASP A 87 -21.03 -20.99 -18.90
C ASP A 87 -22.52 -20.65 -18.75
N GLY A 88 -22.88 -19.37 -18.67
CA GLY A 88 -24.27 -18.91 -18.54
C GLY A 88 -24.96 -19.32 -17.23
N MET A 89 -24.26 -20.02 -16.33
CA MET A 89 -24.81 -20.46 -15.05
C MET A 89 -25.09 -19.25 -14.14
N PRO A 90 -26.20 -19.25 -13.37
CA PRO A 90 -26.46 -18.21 -12.38
C PRO A 90 -25.31 -18.15 -11.37
N GLY A 91 -24.41 -17.18 -11.54
CA GLY A 91 -23.27 -16.98 -10.65
C GLY A 91 -23.74 -16.55 -9.25
N GLY A 92 -23.09 -17.10 -8.22
CA GLY A 92 -23.25 -16.66 -6.84
C GLY A 92 -22.93 -15.17 -6.68
N ARG A 93 -23.42 -14.57 -5.58
CA ARG A 93 -23.20 -13.14 -5.28
C ARG A 93 -21.70 -12.89 -5.05
N ASN A 94 -20.97 -12.54 -6.10
CA ASN A 94 -19.57 -12.09 -6.03
C ASN A 94 -19.50 -10.70 -5.36
N LYS A 95 -19.67 -10.66 -4.03
CA LYS A 95 -19.59 -9.44 -3.21
C LYS A 95 -18.15 -8.93 -3.01
N SER A 96 -17.14 -9.67 -3.49
CA SER A 96 -15.72 -9.46 -3.18
C SER A 96 -14.86 -8.94 -4.34
N ILE A 97 -15.43 -8.75 -5.53
CA ILE A 97 -14.72 -8.15 -6.66
C ILE A 97 -15.02 -6.66 -6.61
N GLY A 98 -14.03 -5.85 -6.23
CA GLY A 98 -14.09 -4.39 -6.29
C GLY A 98 -13.78 -3.85 -7.69
N PRO A 99 -13.74 -2.51 -7.88
CA PRO A 99 -13.30 -1.92 -9.13
C PRO A 99 -11.88 -2.39 -9.46
N VAL A 100 -11.66 -2.87 -10.68
CA VAL A 100 -10.32 -3.24 -11.17
C VAL A 100 -9.68 -2.02 -11.82
N GLN A 101 -8.40 -1.78 -11.54
CA GLN A 101 -7.60 -0.82 -12.29
C GLN A 101 -7.25 -1.47 -13.63
N ILE A 102 -7.80 -0.95 -14.73
CA ILE A 102 -7.55 -1.41 -16.09
C ILE A 102 -6.63 -0.38 -16.74
N THR A 103 -5.44 -0.78 -17.18
CA THR A 103 -4.48 0.17 -17.76
C THR A 103 -5.00 0.73 -19.08
N GLU A 104 -4.50 1.90 -19.51
CA GLU A 104 -4.91 2.50 -20.78
C GLU A 104 -4.63 1.56 -21.96
N GLU A 105 -3.52 0.82 -21.93
CA GLU A 105 -3.17 -0.16 -22.95
C GLU A 105 -4.15 -1.35 -22.96
N GLU A 106 -4.59 -1.84 -21.80
CA GLU A 106 -5.59 -2.91 -21.71
C GLU A 106 -6.96 -2.42 -22.19
N ILE A 107 -7.37 -1.19 -21.83
CA ILE A 107 -8.58 -0.56 -22.37
C ILE A 107 -8.50 -0.47 -23.89
N GLU A 108 -7.38 -0.02 -24.45
CA GLU A 108 -7.19 0.06 -25.89
C GLU A 108 -7.28 -1.30 -26.57
N ARG A 109 -6.65 -2.35 -26.01
CA ARG A 109 -6.75 -3.72 -26.54
C ARG A 109 -8.17 -4.29 -26.52
N ILE A 110 -8.93 -4.03 -25.45
CA ILE A 110 -10.35 -4.45 -25.33
C ILE A 110 -11.22 -3.67 -26.32
N MET A 111 -11.02 -2.36 -26.41
CA MET A 111 -11.82 -1.47 -27.26
C MET A 111 -11.51 -1.65 -28.75
N SER A 112 -10.30 -2.09 -29.11
CA SER A 112 -9.88 -2.40 -30.50
C SER A 112 -10.24 -3.82 -30.93
N GLY A 113 -10.58 -4.71 -29.97
CA GLY A 113 -10.86 -6.11 -30.21
C GLY A 113 -9.61 -6.98 -30.44
N GLN A 114 -8.41 -6.43 -30.22
CA GLN A 114 -7.15 -7.17 -30.35
C GLN A 114 -6.99 -8.28 -29.31
N GLU A 115 -7.59 -8.15 -28.12
CA GLU A 115 -7.58 -9.21 -27.09
C GLU A 115 -8.30 -10.50 -27.48
N PHE A 116 -9.06 -10.52 -28.58
CA PHE A 116 -9.82 -11.69 -29.01
C PHE A 116 -9.14 -12.48 -30.15
N LYS A 117 -7.91 -12.13 -30.53
CA LYS A 117 -7.18 -12.73 -31.66
C LYS A 117 -6.22 -13.86 -31.31
N GLU A 118 -5.98 -14.14 -30.04
CA GLU A 118 -5.19 -15.32 -29.63
C GLU A 118 -6.14 -16.50 -29.40
N ASP A 119 -6.50 -17.16 -30.50
CA ASP A 119 -6.84 -18.60 -30.58
C ASP A 119 -7.20 -18.95 -32.03
N ALA A 120 -6.17 -19.11 -32.87
CA ALA A 120 -6.27 -19.88 -34.10
C ALA A 120 -4.87 -20.45 -34.46
N PRO A 121 -4.65 -21.77 -34.37
CA PRO A 121 -3.46 -22.41 -34.93
C PRO A 121 -3.50 -22.32 -36.45
N GLU A 122 -2.35 -22.03 -37.06
CA GLU A 122 -2.14 -22.12 -38.51
C GLU A 122 -2.48 -23.53 -39.01
N HIS A 123 -3.58 -23.66 -39.76
CA HIS A 123 -3.71 -24.69 -40.78
C HIS A 123 -4.23 -24.06 -42.06
N THR A 124 -3.37 -24.17 -43.07
CA THR A 124 -3.55 -23.83 -44.47
C THR A 124 -4.80 -24.49 -45.05
N TRP A 125 -5.68 -23.72 -45.68
CA TRP A 125 -6.28 -23.98 -47.01
C TRP A 125 -7.14 -22.79 -47.44
N GLY A 126 -7.03 -22.43 -48.73
CA GLY A 126 -7.46 -21.15 -49.27
C GLY A 126 -8.87 -21.08 -49.85
N ASN A 127 -9.02 -20.02 -50.66
CA ASN A 127 -10.09 -19.60 -51.57
C ASN A 127 -11.16 -18.62 -51.06
N ASN A 128 -11.06 -17.41 -51.64
CA ASN A 128 -12.07 -16.57 -52.31
C ASN A 128 -13.51 -16.48 -51.76
N GLY A 129 -14.00 -15.24 -51.64
CA GLY A 129 -15.44 -14.96 -51.69
C GLY A 129 -15.83 -13.55 -51.24
N ASP A 130 -16.36 -12.77 -52.18
CA ASP A 130 -16.94 -11.43 -52.08
C ASP A 130 -18.10 -11.28 -51.07
N SER A 131 -18.47 -10.00 -50.86
CA SER A 131 -19.84 -9.47 -50.71
C SER A 131 -20.25 -8.93 -49.31
N ASP A 132 -20.24 -7.60 -49.22
CA ASP A 132 -21.43 -6.74 -49.09
C ASP A 132 -22.37 -6.75 -47.85
N HIS A 133 -22.53 -5.51 -47.36
CA HIS A 133 -23.79 -4.81 -47.05
C HIS A 133 -24.54 -4.98 -45.71
N SER A 134 -24.71 -3.80 -45.08
CA SER A 134 -25.96 -3.24 -44.53
C SER A 134 -26.18 -3.20 -43.01
N SER A 135 -26.16 -1.95 -42.51
CA SER A 135 -27.01 -1.49 -41.39
C SER A 135 -28.43 -1.23 -41.90
N PRO A 136 -29.41 -1.08 -40.99
CA PRO A 136 -30.19 0.15 -41.06
C PRO A 136 -30.52 0.82 -39.70
N SER A 137 -30.45 2.15 -39.80
CA SER A 137 -31.14 3.25 -39.13
C SER A 137 -32.51 2.97 -38.48
N ASN A 138 -32.90 3.65 -37.39
CA ASN A 138 -33.48 5.02 -37.35
C ASN A 138 -34.32 5.26 -36.08
N GLY A 139 -34.48 6.51 -35.64
CA GLY A 139 -35.49 6.92 -34.65
C GLY A 139 -35.16 8.18 -33.83
N ALA A 140 -35.54 9.34 -34.37
CA ALA A 140 -35.36 10.69 -33.82
C ALA A 140 -36.38 11.06 -32.73
N SER A 141 -36.04 12.07 -31.89
CA SER A 141 -36.77 13.35 -31.76
C SER A 141 -36.36 14.18 -30.51
N GLU A 142 -36.04 15.44 -30.81
CA GLU A 142 -36.23 16.76 -30.14
C GLU A 142 -36.91 16.79 -28.75
N GLY A 143 -36.67 17.74 -27.83
CA GLY A 143 -35.95 19.01 -27.83
C GLY A 143 -36.28 19.79 -26.54
N ASN A 144 -35.51 20.86 -26.29
CA ASN A 144 -35.74 22.02 -25.41
C ASN A 144 -35.43 21.96 -23.88
N GLN A 145 -34.39 22.73 -23.55
CA GLN A 145 -34.05 23.46 -22.31
C GLN A 145 -34.92 24.74 -22.16
N PRO A 146 -34.79 25.64 -21.14
CA PRO A 146 -33.66 25.89 -20.22
C PRO A 146 -33.99 26.18 -18.72
N SER A 147 -32.91 26.32 -17.92
CA SER A 147 -32.83 26.90 -16.54
C SER A 147 -32.96 28.46 -16.57
N PRO A 148 -32.89 29.26 -15.46
CA PRO A 148 -31.66 29.44 -14.62
C PRO A 148 -31.82 29.97 -13.15
N ALA A 149 -30.66 30.19 -12.49
CA ALA A 149 -30.31 31.16 -11.42
C ALA A 149 -30.83 30.91 -9.98
N SER A 150 -30.04 30.66 -8.91
CA SER A 150 -28.85 31.28 -8.27
C SER A 150 -29.17 32.30 -7.17
N THR A 151 -28.72 32.07 -5.93
CA THR A 151 -28.26 33.12 -4.98
C THR A 151 -27.40 32.53 -3.85
N LEU A 152 -26.32 33.27 -3.54
CA LEU A 152 -25.41 33.09 -2.40
C LEU A 152 -26.04 33.60 -1.09
N SER A 153 -25.52 33.12 0.05
CA SER A 153 -25.24 33.98 1.22
C SER A 153 -24.19 33.35 2.15
N SER A 154 -23.16 34.15 2.44
CA SER A 154 -22.12 33.93 3.45
C SER A 154 -22.63 34.30 4.86
N ASN A 155 -22.07 33.67 5.89
CA ASN A 155 -21.59 34.42 7.05
C ASN A 155 -20.48 33.66 7.80
N ARG A 156 -19.40 34.38 8.09
CA ARG A 156 -18.27 33.98 8.93
C ARG A 156 -18.62 34.23 10.41
N SER A 157 -18.13 33.37 11.29
CA SER A 157 -17.62 33.77 12.61
C SER A 157 -16.56 32.77 13.05
N VAL A 158 -15.46 33.30 13.55
CA VAL A 158 -14.23 32.62 13.96
C VAL A 158 -14.29 32.40 15.46
N GLU A 159 -13.90 31.22 15.96
CA GLU A 159 -13.21 31.14 17.25
C GLU A 159 -12.33 29.89 17.38
N MET A 160 -11.24 30.10 18.11
CA MET A 160 -9.93 29.46 18.08
C MET A 160 -9.85 28.28 19.04
N ASN A 161 -9.40 27.11 18.57
CA ASN A 161 -8.63 26.11 19.34
C ASN A 161 -8.17 25.00 18.39
N GLY A 162 -6.99 25.16 17.78
CA GLY A 162 -6.47 24.23 16.78
C GLY A 162 -4.95 24.18 16.79
N TYR A 163 -4.37 23.24 17.54
CA TYR A 163 -2.93 22.94 17.45
C TYR A 163 -2.59 21.44 17.41
N THR A 164 -3.57 20.54 17.30
CA THR A 164 -3.31 19.09 17.20
C THR A 164 -4.10 18.35 16.11
N ALA A 165 -5.10 18.98 15.49
CA ALA A 165 -5.88 18.39 14.39
C ALA A 165 -5.32 18.72 12.98
N ALA A 166 -4.61 19.84 12.82
CA ALA A 166 -4.15 20.31 11.52
C ALA A 166 -3.07 19.43 10.86
N LEU A 167 -2.29 18.68 11.65
CA LEU A 167 -1.30 17.73 11.12
C LEU A 167 -1.92 16.40 10.66
N ARG A 168 -3.16 16.09 11.06
CA ARG A 168 -3.82 14.83 10.70
C ARG A 168 -4.48 14.89 9.32
N ASP A 169 -5.03 16.04 8.94
CA ASP A 169 -5.78 16.21 7.69
C ASP A 169 -4.89 16.49 6.46
N GLN A 170 -3.66 16.99 6.64
CA GLN A 170 -2.71 17.17 5.54
C GLN A 170 -2.13 15.84 5.01
N TYR A 171 -2.08 14.79 5.84
CA TYR A 171 -1.59 13.47 5.44
C TYR A 171 -2.65 12.56 4.83
N ILE A 172 -3.95 12.87 4.95
CA ILE A 172 -5.02 12.04 4.36
C ILE A 172 -5.40 12.51 2.95
N ASN A 173 -5.21 13.79 2.62
CA ASN A 173 -5.63 14.38 1.35
C ASN A 173 -4.48 14.78 0.40
N THR A 174 -3.24 14.38 0.68
CA THR A 174 -2.16 14.50 -0.31
C THR A 174 -2.23 13.30 -1.26
N SER A 175 -2.41 13.54 -2.57
CA SER A 175 -2.38 12.49 -3.59
C SER A 175 -1.09 11.68 -3.46
N MET A 176 -1.21 10.41 -3.08
CA MET A 176 -0.08 9.50 -3.02
C MET A 176 0.53 9.38 -4.42
N SER A 177 1.83 9.63 -4.52
CA SER A 177 2.59 9.44 -5.75
C SER A 177 2.47 8.01 -6.25
N THR A 178 2.57 7.80 -7.56
CA THR A 178 2.30 6.57 -8.32
C THR A 178 3.11 5.32 -7.93
N HIS A 179 3.90 5.37 -6.85
CA HIS A 179 4.85 4.32 -6.44
C HIS A 179 4.37 3.41 -5.28
N TYR A 180 3.13 3.54 -4.80
CA TYR A 180 2.65 2.83 -3.59
C TYR A 180 1.57 1.77 -3.85
N GLN A 181 1.71 0.91 -4.87
CA GLN A 181 0.75 -0.17 -5.19
C GLN A 181 0.99 -1.50 -4.46
N LEU A 182 1.96 -1.57 -3.54
CA LEU A 182 2.53 -2.85 -3.12
C LEU A 182 1.71 -3.70 -2.14
N LEU A 183 0.55 -3.23 -1.68
CA LEU A 183 -0.27 -3.97 -0.73
C LEU A 183 -1.74 -4.05 -1.20
N PRO A 184 -2.03 -4.70 -2.35
CA PRO A 184 -3.42 -4.92 -2.79
C PRO A 184 -4.28 -5.62 -1.73
N HIS A 185 -3.63 -6.44 -0.89
CA HIS A 185 -4.28 -7.23 0.14
C HIS A 185 -4.71 -6.43 1.39
N LEU A 186 -4.12 -5.25 1.66
CA LEU A 186 -4.56 -4.41 2.79
C LEU A 186 -5.97 -3.85 2.60
N PHE A 187 -6.33 -3.52 1.35
CA PHE A 187 -7.68 -3.06 1.01
C PHE A 187 -8.74 -4.16 1.17
N SER A 188 -8.34 -5.44 1.08
CA SER A 188 -9.23 -6.58 1.33
C SER A 188 -9.52 -6.78 2.83
N TYR A 189 -8.57 -6.42 3.70
CA TYR A 189 -8.68 -6.61 5.16
C TYR A 189 -9.70 -5.67 5.82
N ALA A 190 -9.71 -4.40 5.44
CA ALA A 190 -10.62 -3.40 6.03
C ALA A 190 -12.11 -3.74 5.83
N ALA A 191 -12.42 -4.51 4.78
CA ALA A 191 -13.79 -4.93 4.46
C ALA A 191 -14.28 -6.16 5.27
N GLN A 192 -13.40 -6.88 5.98
CA GLN A 192 -13.75 -8.16 6.64
C GLN A 192 -13.99 -8.05 8.15
N SER A 193 -13.53 -6.99 8.82
CA SER A 193 -13.56 -6.87 10.30
C SER A 193 -14.91 -6.49 10.93
N GLY A 194 -16.03 -6.49 10.17
CA GLY A 194 -17.26 -5.83 10.61
C GLY A 194 -18.37 -6.66 11.25
N LEU A 195 -18.41 -8.00 11.16
CA LEU A 195 -19.71 -8.69 11.32
C LEU A 195 -19.80 -9.99 12.15
N LEU A 196 -18.74 -10.55 12.75
CA LEU A 196 -18.89 -11.76 13.59
C LEU A 196 -17.93 -11.77 14.78
N ALA A 197 -18.42 -12.27 15.92
CA ALA A 197 -17.62 -12.51 17.12
C ALA A 197 -16.45 -13.47 16.82
N PRO A 198 -15.26 -13.26 17.42
CA PRO A 198 -14.09 -14.07 17.11
C PRO A 198 -14.28 -15.48 17.67
N GLN A 199 -14.51 -16.45 16.80
CA GLN A 199 -14.24 -17.85 17.13
C GLN A 199 -12.71 -18.05 17.20
N PRO A 200 -12.20 -18.87 18.12
CA PRO A 200 -10.78 -19.16 18.20
C PRO A 200 -10.35 -19.91 16.94
N ARG A 201 -9.79 -19.18 15.96
CA ARG A 201 -9.09 -19.79 14.83
C ARG A 201 -7.79 -20.38 15.38
N SER A 202 -7.65 -21.70 15.31
CA SER A 202 -6.32 -22.33 15.42
C SER A 202 -5.43 -21.76 14.32
N LEU A 203 -4.15 -21.55 14.62
CA LEU A 203 -3.13 -21.36 13.58
C LEU A 203 -3.28 -22.43 12.52
N TYR A 204 -3.21 -22.04 11.25
CA TYR A 204 -3.06 -23.02 10.18
C TYR A 204 -1.78 -23.82 10.47
N PRO A 205 -1.81 -25.17 10.41
CA PRO A 205 -0.68 -26.01 10.84
C PRO A 205 0.67 -25.67 10.17
N GLN A 206 0.62 -25.06 8.99
CA GLN A 206 1.79 -24.71 8.19
C GLN A 206 2.34 -23.30 8.46
N SER A 207 1.56 -22.41 9.08
CA SER A 207 1.96 -21.00 9.25
C SER A 207 3.03 -20.84 10.34
N HIS A 208 2.87 -21.55 11.46
CA HIS A 208 3.81 -21.46 12.59
C HIS A 208 5.25 -21.94 12.26
N PRO A 209 5.46 -23.10 11.60
CA PRO A 209 6.81 -23.52 11.20
C PRO A 209 7.50 -22.53 10.25
N LEU A 210 6.76 -21.92 9.32
CA LEU A 210 7.31 -20.95 8.38
C LEU A 210 7.78 -19.67 9.09
N VAL A 211 7.02 -19.17 10.06
CA VAL A 211 7.44 -18.03 10.89
C VAL A 211 8.74 -18.35 11.63
N LEU A 212 8.82 -19.53 12.26
CA LEU A 212 10.04 -19.94 12.97
C LEU A 212 11.25 -20.06 12.04
N GLN A 213 11.06 -20.56 10.82
CA GLN A 213 12.13 -20.62 9.81
C GLN A 213 12.59 -19.21 9.39
N LEU A 214 11.68 -18.25 9.24
CA LEU A 214 12.05 -16.86 8.97
C LEU A 214 12.86 -16.26 10.13
N VAL A 215 12.43 -16.48 11.37
CA VAL A 215 13.16 -16.00 12.56
C VAL A 215 14.53 -16.67 12.67
N ALA A 216 14.64 -17.96 12.37
CA ALA A 216 15.91 -18.69 12.39
C ALA A 216 16.90 -18.20 11.31
N ALA A 217 16.39 -17.58 10.23
CA ALA A 217 17.23 -16.97 9.20
C ALA A 217 17.83 -15.62 9.65
N GLU A 218 17.23 -14.94 10.63
CA GLU A 218 17.72 -13.66 11.16
C GLU A 218 18.99 -13.82 12.00
N ASP A 219 19.89 -12.86 11.85
CA ASP A 219 21.01 -12.69 12.77
C ASP A 219 20.58 -11.76 13.91
N LEU A 220 20.33 -12.36 15.08
CA LEU A 220 19.92 -11.63 16.29
C LEU A 220 21.12 -11.25 17.17
N ALA A 221 22.35 -11.55 16.74
CA ALA A 221 23.54 -11.15 17.49
C ALA A 221 23.66 -9.62 17.52
N PRO A 222 24.19 -9.01 18.59
CA PRO A 222 24.46 -7.57 18.61
C PRO A 222 25.38 -7.14 17.46
N LEU A 223 25.29 -5.87 17.06
CA LEU A 223 26.23 -5.27 16.11
C LEU A 223 27.66 -5.32 16.68
N ALA A 224 28.60 -5.79 15.86
CA ALA A 224 30.00 -5.92 16.21
C ALA A 224 30.75 -4.58 16.09
N THR A 225 30.24 -3.66 15.27
CA THR A 225 30.83 -2.32 15.12
C THR A 225 30.84 -1.57 16.46
N PRO A 226 32.02 -1.16 16.96
CA PRO A 226 32.13 -0.50 18.25
C PRO A 226 31.55 0.92 18.20
N MET A 227 30.67 1.22 19.16
CA MET A 227 30.02 2.52 19.34
C MET A 227 30.32 3.14 20.71
N LEU A 228 31.34 2.62 21.41
CA LEU A 228 31.80 3.16 22.69
C LEU A 228 32.81 4.27 22.43
N ILE A 229 32.61 5.41 23.09
CA ILE A 229 33.47 6.58 23.00
C ILE A 229 33.74 7.10 24.40
N GLU A 230 35.01 7.41 24.69
CA GLU A 230 35.46 7.95 25.98
C GLU A 230 34.75 9.25 26.35
N ASP A 231 34.51 9.46 27.65
CA ASP A 231 33.88 10.67 28.14
C ASP A 231 34.78 11.89 27.93
N GLY A 232 34.18 12.98 27.44
CA GLY A 232 34.89 14.19 27.05
C GLY A 232 35.48 14.18 25.63
N TYR A 233 35.49 13.05 24.92
CA TYR A 233 35.91 13.01 23.51
C TYR A 233 34.92 13.75 22.63
N LYS A 234 35.42 14.62 21.74
CA LYS A 234 34.62 15.29 20.70
C LYS A 234 34.73 14.51 19.41
N VAL A 235 33.58 14.08 18.89
CA VAL A 235 33.51 13.35 17.63
C VAL A 235 33.45 14.35 16.48
N THR A 236 34.29 14.17 15.48
CA THR A 236 34.27 14.98 14.25
C THR A 236 33.22 14.45 13.27
N GLN A 237 32.80 15.30 12.32
CA GLN A 237 31.87 14.90 11.25
C GLN A 237 32.39 13.70 10.46
N VAL A 238 33.68 13.69 10.14
CA VAL A 238 34.35 12.64 9.35
C VAL A 238 34.36 11.31 10.12
N GLU A 239 34.69 11.33 11.41
CA GLU A 239 34.66 10.11 12.24
C GLU A 239 33.25 9.55 12.39
N LEU A 240 32.25 10.42 12.60
CA LEU A 240 30.86 10.00 12.67
C LEU A 240 30.39 9.41 11.34
N PHE A 241 30.71 10.05 10.23
CA PHE A 241 30.40 9.52 8.90
C PHE A 241 31.07 8.15 8.67
N ALA A 242 32.35 8.00 9.02
CA ALA A 242 33.06 6.72 8.91
C ALA A 242 32.44 5.62 9.79
N LEU A 243 31.94 5.96 10.98
CA LEU A 243 31.19 5.02 11.82
C LEU A 243 29.87 4.61 11.16
N LEU A 244 29.10 5.56 10.62
CA LEU A 244 27.86 5.27 9.89
C LEU A 244 28.10 4.36 8.69
N CYS A 245 29.19 4.56 7.94
CA CYS A 245 29.58 3.68 6.83
C CYS A 245 29.91 2.26 7.31
N ARG A 246 30.66 2.10 8.41
CA ARG A 246 30.97 0.77 8.97
C ARG A 246 29.72 0.03 9.44
N LEU A 247 28.79 0.74 10.08
CA LEU A 247 27.50 0.17 10.47
C LEU A 247 26.67 -0.24 9.25
N ALA A 248 26.62 0.60 8.21
CA ALA A 248 25.92 0.29 6.98
C ALA A 248 26.49 -0.95 6.28
N ASP A 249 27.82 -1.09 6.22
CA ASP A 249 28.52 -2.24 5.65
C ASP A 249 28.20 -3.54 6.42
N GLU A 250 28.31 -3.52 7.76
CA GLU A 250 27.96 -4.66 8.60
C GLU A 250 26.49 -5.06 8.41
N LEU A 251 25.58 -4.10 8.42
CA LEU A 251 24.14 -4.33 8.27
C LEU A 251 23.79 -4.88 6.88
N LEU A 252 24.46 -4.40 5.82
CA LEU A 252 24.29 -4.89 4.46
C LEU A 252 24.81 -6.33 4.33
N PHE A 253 25.97 -6.64 4.89
CA PHE A 253 26.53 -7.99 4.91
C PHE A 253 25.59 -8.99 5.60
N ARG A 254 24.94 -8.57 6.69
CA ARG A 254 23.91 -9.38 7.36
C ARG A 254 22.70 -9.62 6.46
N GLN A 255 22.30 -8.67 5.61
CA GLN A 255 21.20 -8.89 4.65
C GLN A 255 21.57 -9.94 3.59
N ILE A 256 22.80 -9.90 3.08
CA ILE A 256 23.30 -10.91 2.12
C ILE A 256 23.30 -12.30 2.77
N SER A 257 23.74 -12.39 4.02
CA SER A 257 23.76 -13.64 4.79
C SER A 257 22.35 -14.14 5.11
N TRP A 258 21.41 -13.23 5.40
CA TRP A 258 20.01 -13.53 5.65
C TRP A 258 19.32 -14.16 4.44
N ILE A 259 19.52 -13.61 3.23
CA ILE A 259 18.91 -14.15 1.99
C ILE A 259 19.25 -15.62 1.81
N LYS A 260 20.52 -15.99 2.02
CA LYS A 260 21.01 -17.38 1.88
C LYS A 260 20.38 -18.38 2.86
N LYS A 261 19.80 -17.88 3.96
CA LYS A 261 19.18 -18.69 5.01
C LYS A 261 17.65 -18.77 4.87
N LEU A 262 17.06 -18.06 3.90
CA LEU A 262 15.62 -18.02 3.73
C LEU A 262 15.06 -19.42 3.40
N PRO A 263 13.89 -19.80 3.95
CA PRO A 263 13.29 -21.12 3.70
C PRO A 263 12.88 -21.37 2.24
N PHE A 264 12.82 -20.30 1.45
CA PHE A 264 12.48 -20.31 0.02
C PHE A 264 13.68 -19.95 -0.85
N PHE A 265 14.93 -20.02 -0.34
CA PHE A 265 16.14 -19.63 -1.09
C PHE A 265 16.30 -20.38 -2.42
N CYS A 266 15.82 -21.63 -2.52
CA CYS A 266 15.88 -22.42 -3.75
C CYS A 266 14.69 -22.15 -4.70
N GLU A 267 13.73 -21.31 -4.31
CA GLU A 267 12.55 -21.02 -5.14
C GLU A 267 12.85 -19.91 -6.17
N LEU A 268 13.78 -18.98 -5.94
CA LEU A 268 14.11 -17.91 -6.89
C LEU A 268 15.53 -18.03 -7.45
N SER A 269 15.79 -17.36 -8.56
CA SER A 269 17.13 -17.30 -9.16
C SER A 269 18.06 -16.37 -8.36
N ILE A 270 19.37 -16.62 -8.42
CA ILE A 270 20.38 -15.73 -7.81
C ILE A 270 20.32 -14.32 -8.42
N GLU A 271 19.96 -14.22 -9.71
CA GLU A 271 19.77 -12.95 -10.41
C GLU A 271 18.61 -12.17 -9.79
N ASP A 272 17.46 -12.80 -9.57
CA ASP A 272 16.31 -12.17 -8.91
C ASP A 272 16.68 -11.74 -7.48
N TYR A 273 17.37 -12.57 -6.69
CA TYR A 273 17.82 -12.17 -5.35
C TYR A 273 18.75 -10.97 -5.36
N THR A 274 19.66 -10.91 -6.33
CA THR A 274 20.59 -9.79 -6.48
C THR A 274 19.84 -8.52 -6.86
N CYS A 275 18.89 -8.63 -7.79
CA CYS A 275 18.00 -7.54 -8.20
C CYS A 275 17.17 -7.01 -7.01
N LEU A 276 16.52 -7.91 -6.26
CA LEU A 276 15.72 -7.57 -5.08
C LEU A 276 16.55 -6.87 -4.01
N LEU A 277 17.72 -7.43 -3.67
CA LEU A 277 18.59 -6.84 -2.65
C LEU A 277 19.11 -5.47 -3.09
N SER A 278 19.59 -5.35 -4.32
CA SER A 278 20.12 -4.08 -4.85
C SER A 278 19.11 -2.94 -4.80
N SER A 279 17.82 -3.27 -4.89
CA SER A 279 16.72 -2.30 -4.89
C SER A 279 16.08 -2.04 -3.51
N THR A 280 16.25 -2.95 -2.53
CA THR A 280 15.55 -2.86 -1.23
C THR A 280 16.46 -2.85 -0.01
N TRP A 281 17.79 -2.92 -0.17
CA TRP A 281 18.70 -3.07 0.97
C TRP A 281 18.55 -1.96 2.02
N GLN A 282 18.30 -0.71 1.62
CA GLN A 282 18.10 0.39 2.57
C GLN A 282 16.81 0.19 3.40
N GLU A 283 15.74 -0.31 2.77
CA GLU A 283 14.47 -0.63 3.44
C GLU A 283 14.66 -1.73 4.49
N LEU A 284 15.41 -2.78 4.15
CA LEU A 284 15.71 -3.89 5.06
C LEU A 284 16.56 -3.44 6.24
N ILE A 285 17.58 -2.61 5.99
CA ILE A 285 18.42 -2.03 7.03
C ILE A 285 17.58 -1.15 7.96
N LEU A 286 16.75 -0.25 7.42
CA LEU A 286 15.89 0.62 8.21
C LEU A 286 14.94 -0.18 9.12
N LEU A 287 14.28 -1.21 8.56
CA LEU A 287 13.40 -2.09 9.33
C LEU A 287 14.17 -2.79 10.47
N SER A 288 15.40 -3.25 10.21
CA SER A 288 16.27 -3.89 11.21
C SER A 288 16.72 -2.93 12.31
N CYS A 289 17.05 -1.69 11.96
CA CYS A 289 17.42 -0.63 12.90
C CYS A 289 16.25 -0.24 13.82
N LEU A 290 15.01 -0.26 13.32
CA LEU A 290 13.82 0.06 14.11
C LEU A 290 13.37 -1.08 15.03
N THR A 291 13.88 -2.29 14.82
CA THR A 291 13.48 -3.52 15.54
C THR A 291 14.67 -4.16 16.25
N ILE A 292 15.35 -5.11 15.61
CA ILE A 292 16.41 -5.95 16.17
C ILE A 292 17.54 -5.11 16.77
N TYR A 293 17.99 -4.07 16.06
CA TYR A 293 19.13 -3.25 16.48
C TYR A 293 18.72 -1.93 17.16
N SER A 294 17.43 -1.76 17.49
CA SER A 294 16.89 -0.51 18.02
C SER A 294 17.62 -0.02 19.27
N SER A 295 17.98 -0.93 20.18
CA SER A 295 18.73 -0.57 21.40
C SER A 295 20.12 -0.01 21.10
N GLN A 296 20.83 -0.56 20.12
CA GLN A 296 22.18 -0.11 19.78
C GLN A 296 22.16 1.17 18.93
N ILE A 297 21.22 1.27 17.99
CA ILE A 297 21.09 2.44 17.11
C ILE A 297 20.52 3.65 17.86
N PHE A 298 19.45 3.48 18.63
CA PHE A 298 18.82 4.59 19.38
C PHE A 298 19.37 4.76 20.81
N GLY A 299 20.30 3.89 21.22
CA GLY A 299 21.04 3.98 22.49
C GLY A 299 22.51 4.33 22.27
N ASP A 300 23.32 3.37 21.85
CA ASP A 300 24.78 3.52 21.76
C ASP A 300 25.20 4.54 20.70
N LEU A 301 24.68 4.44 19.48
CA LEU A 301 24.95 5.44 18.42
C LEU A 301 24.36 6.81 18.78
N ALA A 302 23.25 6.87 19.50
CA ALA A 302 22.71 8.13 20.03
C ALA A 302 23.67 8.79 21.03
N ASN A 303 24.44 8.01 21.81
CA ASN A 303 25.47 8.53 22.70
C ASN A 303 26.69 9.06 21.91
N VAL A 304 27.08 8.38 20.83
CA VAL A 304 28.15 8.84 19.94
C VAL A 304 27.78 10.16 19.26
N THR A 305 26.59 10.23 18.64
CA THR A 305 26.11 11.44 17.94
C THR A 305 25.87 12.62 18.89
N ALA A 306 25.64 12.38 20.18
CA ALA A 306 25.58 13.45 21.17
C ALA A 306 26.92 14.18 21.33
N LYS A 307 28.05 13.48 21.13
CA LYS A 307 29.42 14.01 21.20
C LYS A 307 29.88 14.73 19.91
N TYR A 308 29.06 14.71 18.88
CA TYR A 308 29.26 15.47 17.64
C TYR A 308 28.66 16.87 17.76
N THR A 309 29.42 17.94 17.48
CA THR A 309 28.91 19.31 17.43
C THR A 309 28.95 19.81 15.99
N PRO A 310 27.78 20.00 15.33
CA PRO A 310 27.74 20.55 13.98
C PRO A 310 28.12 22.03 13.98
N SER A 311 28.67 22.50 12.87
CA SER A 311 28.94 23.92 12.61
C SER A 311 27.67 24.69 12.25
N ASP A 312 27.71 26.02 12.35
CA ASP A 312 26.57 26.88 11.98
C ASP A 312 26.23 26.76 10.48
N ASP A 313 27.24 26.58 9.63
CA ASP A 313 27.07 26.38 8.19
C ASP A 313 26.31 25.07 7.88
N GLU A 314 26.61 23.99 8.61
CA GLU A 314 25.88 22.72 8.47
C GLU A 314 24.42 22.83 8.90
N LEU A 315 24.15 23.59 9.98
CA LEU A 315 22.79 23.81 10.46
C LEU A 315 21.97 24.63 9.47
N GLN A 316 22.56 25.67 8.87
CA GLN A 316 21.90 26.50 7.86
C GLN A 316 21.73 25.77 6.53
N GLY A 317 22.66 24.87 6.19
CA GLY A 317 22.64 24.08 4.95
C GLY A 317 21.78 22.81 5.00
N PHE A 318 21.07 22.54 6.10
CA PHE A 318 20.29 21.32 6.24
C PHE A 318 19.11 21.30 5.25
N SER A 319 19.08 20.30 4.36
CA SER A 319 18.12 20.25 3.25
C SER A 319 16.67 20.03 3.70
N GLU A 320 15.71 20.52 2.91
CA GLU A 320 14.27 20.23 3.10
C GLU A 320 14.00 18.72 3.08
N ASP A 321 14.64 18.00 2.16
CA ASP A 321 14.58 16.53 2.10
C ASP A 321 15.09 15.89 3.40
N GLY A 322 16.19 16.40 3.96
CA GLY A 322 16.73 15.97 5.25
C GLY A 322 15.74 16.19 6.41
N MET A 323 15.06 17.33 6.44
CA MET A 323 14.02 17.62 7.45
C MET A 323 12.82 16.69 7.34
N GLU A 324 12.34 16.42 6.12
CA GLU A 324 11.22 15.51 5.92
C GLU A 324 11.59 14.07 6.32
N VAL A 325 12.78 13.61 5.92
CA VAL A 325 13.31 12.29 6.33
C VAL A 325 13.41 12.20 7.85
N MET A 326 13.89 13.27 8.51
CA MET A 326 13.96 13.34 9.96
C MET A 326 12.59 13.18 10.62
N GLU A 327 11.58 13.95 10.20
CA GLU A 327 10.23 13.92 10.78
C GLU A 327 9.60 12.52 10.61
N ARG A 328 9.70 11.95 9.41
CA ARG A 328 9.16 10.62 9.13
C ARG A 328 9.86 9.51 9.90
N LEU A 329 11.19 9.58 10.05
CA LEU A 329 11.94 8.63 10.88
C LEU A 329 11.52 8.70 12.35
N ILE A 330 11.33 9.91 12.90
CA ILE A 330 10.85 10.09 14.28
C ILE A 330 9.44 9.53 14.44
N TYR A 331 8.55 9.80 13.50
CA TYR A 331 7.20 9.22 13.48
C TYR A 331 7.25 7.70 13.49
N LEU A 332 8.03 7.12 12.57
CA LEU A 332 8.11 5.67 12.41
C LEU A 332 8.73 5.01 13.65
N PHE A 333 9.78 5.58 14.22
CA PHE A 333 10.36 5.13 15.49
C PHE A 333 9.31 5.08 16.60
N ARG A 334 8.54 6.16 16.79
CA ARG A 334 7.46 6.21 17.79
C ARG A 334 6.39 5.16 17.52
N LYS A 335 6.01 4.97 16.25
CA LYS A 335 5.02 3.97 15.84
C LYS A 335 5.50 2.56 16.14
N PHE A 336 6.75 2.22 15.84
CA PHE A 336 7.34 0.91 16.14
C PHE A 336 7.42 0.65 17.65
N HIS A 337 7.82 1.65 18.44
CA HIS A 337 7.85 1.56 19.90
C HIS A 337 6.44 1.38 20.50
N GLN A 338 5.42 2.03 19.93
CA GLN A 338 4.02 1.87 20.32
C GLN A 338 3.50 0.45 20.00
N LEU A 339 3.79 -0.04 18.79
CA LEU A 339 3.31 -1.34 18.31
C LEU A 339 3.99 -2.53 19.01
N LYS A 340 5.21 -2.33 19.55
CA LYS A 340 6.05 -3.37 20.16
C LYS A 340 6.12 -4.59 19.24
N ILE A 341 6.66 -4.36 18.03
CA ILE A 341 6.77 -5.40 17.01
C ILE A 341 7.68 -6.52 17.53
N SER A 342 7.16 -7.74 17.53
CA SER A 342 7.91 -8.93 17.94
C SER A 342 8.85 -9.43 16.83
N ASN A 343 9.85 -10.25 17.18
CA ASN A 343 10.81 -10.79 16.21
C ASN A 343 10.13 -11.58 15.10
N GLU A 344 9.06 -12.31 15.43
CA GLU A 344 8.28 -13.04 14.42
C GLU A 344 7.57 -12.11 13.43
N GLU A 345 6.96 -11.03 13.93
CA GLU A 345 6.30 -10.04 13.08
C GLU A 345 7.31 -9.31 12.21
N TYR A 346 8.45 -8.92 12.78
CA TYR A 346 9.56 -8.33 12.04
C TYR A 346 10.04 -9.25 10.91
N ALA A 347 10.28 -10.53 11.19
CA ALA A 347 10.77 -11.47 10.19
C ALA A 347 9.77 -11.64 9.03
N CYS A 348 8.47 -11.70 9.33
CA CYS A 348 7.43 -11.69 8.32
C CYS A 348 7.38 -10.38 7.52
N MET A 349 7.38 -9.23 8.21
CA MET A 349 7.38 -7.91 7.57
C MET A 349 8.57 -7.75 6.63
N LYS A 350 9.76 -8.18 7.05
CA LYS A 350 10.99 -8.13 6.27
C LYS A 350 10.91 -9.01 5.03
N ALA A 351 10.41 -10.25 5.16
CA ALA A 351 10.22 -11.15 4.04
C ALA A 351 9.20 -10.60 3.02
N ILE A 352 8.07 -10.08 3.49
CA ILE A 352 7.04 -9.44 2.64
C ILE A 352 7.60 -8.19 1.95
N ASN A 353 8.41 -7.39 2.68
CA ASN A 353 9.01 -6.19 2.12
C ASN A 353 10.05 -6.52 1.03
N PHE A 354 10.86 -7.56 1.26
CA PHE A 354 11.88 -8.02 0.34
C PHE A 354 11.30 -8.63 -0.94
N LEU A 355 10.20 -9.39 -0.82
CA LEU A 355 9.48 -9.99 -1.94
C LEU A 355 8.65 -8.94 -2.70
N ASN A 356 9.31 -7.93 -3.23
CA ASN A 356 8.70 -6.83 -3.97
C ASN A 356 8.68 -7.13 -5.48
N GLN A 357 7.48 -7.37 -6.01
CA GLN A 357 7.24 -7.71 -7.41
C GLN A 357 7.34 -6.54 -8.39
N ASP A 358 7.32 -5.30 -7.89
CA ASP A 358 7.30 -4.09 -8.71
C ASP A 358 8.73 -3.67 -9.14
N ILE A 359 9.75 -4.43 -8.73
CA ILE A 359 11.14 -4.18 -9.11
C ILE A 359 11.36 -4.56 -10.57
N ARG A 360 11.98 -3.63 -11.33
CA ARG A 360 12.29 -3.87 -12.75
C ARG A 360 13.46 -4.83 -12.88
N GLY A 361 13.39 -5.71 -13.89
CA GLY A 361 14.46 -6.65 -14.21
C GLY A 361 14.31 -8.03 -13.55
N LEU A 362 13.18 -8.30 -12.90
CA LEU A 362 12.86 -9.62 -12.36
C LEU A 362 12.47 -10.60 -13.46
N SER A 363 12.98 -11.82 -13.37
CA SER A 363 12.72 -12.90 -14.34
C SER A 363 11.41 -13.64 -14.07
N ASN A 364 11.09 -13.96 -12.82
CA ASN A 364 9.89 -14.73 -12.45
C ASN A 364 8.97 -13.99 -11.46
N ILE A 365 8.26 -12.97 -11.98
CA ILE A 365 7.34 -12.12 -11.21
C ILE A 365 6.19 -12.96 -10.58
N SER A 366 5.66 -13.94 -11.31
CA SER A 366 4.54 -14.78 -10.86
C SER A 366 4.90 -15.61 -9.61
N GLN A 367 6.09 -16.23 -9.60
CA GLN A 367 6.55 -16.98 -8.45
C GLN A 367 6.83 -16.07 -7.25
N LEU A 368 7.36 -14.87 -7.49
CA LEU A 368 7.59 -13.90 -6.44
C LEU A 368 6.28 -13.38 -5.83
N GLU A 369 5.26 -13.10 -6.63
CA GLU A 369 3.91 -12.77 -6.16
C GLU A 369 3.32 -13.92 -5.29
N GLN A 370 3.50 -15.17 -5.74
CA GLN A 370 3.03 -16.34 -4.99
C GLN A 370 3.75 -16.49 -3.63
N LEU A 371 5.06 -16.23 -3.60
CA LEU A 371 5.85 -16.21 -2.37
C LEU A 371 5.41 -15.07 -1.44
N ASN A 372 5.26 -13.85 -1.98
CA ASN A 372 4.81 -12.70 -1.20
C ASN A 372 3.46 -13.00 -0.54
N LYS A 373 2.50 -13.48 -1.33
CA LYS A 373 1.16 -13.85 -0.86
C LYS A 373 1.19 -14.95 0.20
N ARG A 374 2.07 -15.95 0.06
CA ARG A 374 2.27 -17.00 1.08
C ARG A 374 2.66 -16.38 2.41
N TYR A 375 3.69 -15.53 2.44
CA TYR A 375 4.17 -14.91 3.68
C TYR A 375 3.23 -13.84 4.23
N TRP A 376 2.44 -13.19 3.38
CA TRP A 376 1.36 -12.29 3.79
C TRP A 376 0.31 -13.02 4.63
N TYR A 377 -0.20 -14.16 4.16
CA TYR A 377 -1.16 -14.97 4.93
C TYR A 377 -0.54 -15.61 6.17
N VAL A 378 0.72 -16.05 6.10
CA VAL A 378 1.44 -16.56 7.27
C VAL A 378 1.53 -15.50 8.37
N CYS A 379 1.83 -14.25 8.00
CA CYS A 379 1.89 -13.13 8.93
C CYS A 379 0.50 -12.77 9.49
N GLN A 380 -0.53 -12.80 8.64
CA GLN A 380 -1.92 -12.59 9.07
C GLN A 380 -2.35 -13.65 10.08
N ASP A 381 -2.18 -14.94 9.76
CA ASP A 381 -2.54 -16.05 10.65
C ASP A 381 -1.80 -15.94 11.99
N TYR A 382 -0.50 -15.63 11.95
CA TYR A 382 0.31 -15.46 13.15
C TYR A 382 -0.19 -14.33 14.05
N THR A 383 -0.48 -13.17 13.47
CA THR A 383 -0.93 -12.00 14.22
C THR A 383 -2.36 -12.17 14.75
N GLU A 384 -3.28 -12.74 13.96
CA GLU A 384 -4.65 -13.06 14.40
C GLU A 384 -4.65 -14.08 15.55
N TYR A 385 -3.77 -15.07 15.50
CA TYR A 385 -3.63 -16.07 16.56
C TYR A 385 -2.97 -15.53 17.83
N LYS A 386 -1.84 -14.82 17.71
CA LYS A 386 -1.06 -14.33 18.86
C LYS A 386 -1.77 -13.16 19.55
N TYR A 387 -2.52 -12.36 18.80
CA TYR A 387 -3.16 -11.15 19.31
C TYR A 387 -4.66 -11.11 18.96
N PRO A 388 -5.48 -12.08 19.46
CA PRO A 388 -6.90 -12.17 19.12
C PRO A 388 -7.71 -10.95 19.59
N HIS A 389 -7.20 -10.22 20.59
CA HIS A 389 -7.80 -8.99 21.10
C HIS A 389 -7.41 -7.73 20.31
N GLN A 390 -6.52 -7.83 19.32
CA GLN A 390 -6.06 -6.72 18.50
C GLN A 390 -6.31 -7.00 17.00
N PRO A 391 -7.57 -7.02 16.55
CA PRO A 391 -7.93 -7.34 15.16
C PRO A 391 -7.47 -6.29 14.14
N LYS A 392 -6.80 -5.21 14.56
CA LYS A 392 -6.18 -4.23 13.65
C LYS A 392 -4.66 -4.36 13.59
N ARG A 393 -4.05 -5.27 14.36
CA ARG A 393 -2.60 -5.37 14.49
C ARG A 393 -1.94 -5.67 13.15
N PHE A 394 -2.46 -6.64 12.40
CA PHE A 394 -1.92 -7.00 11.09
C PHE A 394 -1.90 -5.82 10.10
N PRO A 395 -3.02 -5.12 9.84
CA PRO A 395 -2.98 -3.91 9.01
C PRO A 395 -2.04 -2.85 9.54
N GLU A 396 -2.03 -2.63 10.86
CA GLU A 396 -1.21 -1.58 11.46
C GLU A 396 0.29 -1.81 11.23
N ILE A 397 0.76 -3.06 11.34
CA ILE A 397 2.16 -3.39 11.02
C ILE A 397 2.43 -3.31 9.51
N MET A 398 1.51 -3.75 8.66
CA MET A 398 1.68 -3.69 7.20
C MET A 398 1.69 -2.25 6.65
N MET A 399 0.93 -1.35 7.27
CA MET A 399 0.92 0.08 6.94
C MET A 399 2.24 0.78 7.28
N CYS A 400 3.14 0.14 8.02
CA CYS A 400 4.49 0.67 8.24
C CYS A 400 5.41 0.46 7.03
N LEU A 401 5.16 -0.53 6.17
CA LEU A 401 6.03 -0.84 5.02
C LEU A 401 6.06 0.30 3.98
N PRO A 402 4.93 0.91 3.57
CA PRO A 402 4.96 2.06 2.66
C PRO A 402 5.78 3.24 3.19
N GLU A 403 5.68 3.55 4.49
CA GLU A 403 6.47 4.61 5.11
C GLU A 403 7.97 4.27 5.12
N ILE A 404 8.33 3.01 5.37
CA ILE A 404 9.73 2.54 5.25
C ILE A 404 10.27 2.79 3.85
N ARG A 405 9.51 2.45 2.80
CA ARG A 405 9.93 2.68 1.40
C ARG A 405 10.08 4.16 1.08
N CYS A 406 9.13 4.96 1.54
CA CYS A 406 9.17 6.41 1.35
C CYS A 406 10.44 7.00 1.97
N ILE A 407 10.71 6.67 3.23
CA ILE A 407 11.89 7.14 3.94
C ILE A 407 13.17 6.64 3.27
N ALA A 408 13.26 5.34 2.97
CA ALA A 408 14.44 4.75 2.33
C ALA A 408 14.73 5.38 0.96
N GLY A 409 13.71 5.61 0.15
CA GLY A 409 13.85 6.27 -1.15
C GLY A 409 14.31 7.73 -1.05
N LYS A 410 13.79 8.48 -0.07
CA LYS A 410 14.22 9.88 0.16
C LYS A 410 15.59 9.97 0.80
N LEU A 411 15.96 9.02 1.66
CA LEU A 411 17.27 8.99 2.33
C LEU A 411 18.42 8.94 1.33
N VAL A 412 18.24 8.28 0.18
CA VAL A 412 19.24 8.22 -0.90
C VAL A 412 19.51 9.59 -1.55
N ASN A 413 18.54 10.51 -1.48
CA ASN A 413 18.69 11.87 -2.03
C ASN A 413 19.36 12.83 -1.05
N VAL A 414 19.50 12.46 0.23
CA VAL A 414 20.17 13.30 1.23
C VAL A 414 21.68 13.29 0.95
N PRO A 415 22.33 14.47 0.80
CA PRO A 415 23.77 14.54 0.58
C PRO A 415 24.54 13.83 1.70
N LEU A 416 25.58 13.07 1.34
CA LEU A 416 26.34 12.26 2.29
C LEU A 416 26.93 13.08 3.44
N GLU A 417 27.36 14.32 3.14
CA GLU A 417 27.89 15.25 4.13
C GLU A 417 26.85 15.65 5.20
N GLN A 418 25.55 15.58 4.88
CA GLN A 418 24.46 15.91 5.79
C GLN A 418 24.01 14.73 6.66
N LEU A 419 24.45 13.50 6.35
CA LEU A 419 24.04 12.30 7.11
C LEU A 419 24.43 12.36 8.60
N PRO A 420 25.66 12.77 8.99
CA PRO A 420 26.01 12.92 10.41
C PRO A 420 25.04 13.82 11.18
N LEU A 421 24.66 14.96 10.58
CA LEU A 421 23.71 15.90 11.17
C LEU A 421 22.30 15.32 11.24
N LEU A 422 21.83 14.70 10.15
CA LEU A 422 20.52 14.02 10.09
C LEU A 422 20.40 12.97 11.20
N PHE A 423 21.37 12.06 11.30
CA PHE A 423 21.37 11.01 12.32
C PHE A 423 21.46 11.61 13.73
N LYS A 424 22.27 12.64 13.95
CA LYS A 424 22.28 13.36 15.25
C LYS A 424 20.89 13.87 15.60
N ALA A 425 20.22 14.56 14.68
CA ALA A 425 18.93 15.18 14.92
C ALA A 425 17.82 14.14 15.20
N VAL A 426 17.77 13.07 14.40
CA VAL A 426 16.83 11.95 14.58
C VAL A 426 17.05 11.25 15.92
N LEU A 427 18.29 10.81 16.19
CA LEU A 427 18.59 10.02 17.39
C LEU A 427 18.40 10.83 18.67
N HIS A 428 18.76 12.12 18.66
CA HIS A 428 18.49 13.02 19.78
C HIS A 428 16.99 13.16 20.07
N SER A 429 16.18 13.34 19.02
CA SER A 429 14.71 13.49 19.14
C SER A 429 14.03 12.20 19.63
N CYS A 430 14.49 11.04 19.15
CA CYS A 430 14.00 9.74 19.59
C CYS A 430 14.37 9.44 21.06
N LYS A 431 15.61 9.74 21.47
CA LYS A 431 16.08 9.55 22.85
C LYS A 431 15.31 10.42 23.85
N SER A 432 15.06 11.69 23.50
CA SER A 432 14.26 12.60 24.32
C SER A 432 12.80 12.13 24.47
N SER A 433 12.26 11.51 23.42
CA SER A 433 10.92 10.92 23.45
C SER A 433 10.85 9.73 24.42
N LEU A 434 11.87 8.86 24.45
CA LEU A 434 11.94 7.71 25.37
C LEU A 434 12.01 8.12 26.85
N THR A 435 12.73 9.20 27.17
CA THR A 435 12.83 9.71 28.55
C THR A 435 11.52 10.30 29.06
N SER A 436 10.71 10.92 28.19
CA SER A 436 9.40 11.48 28.57
C SER A 436 8.37 10.41 28.96
N TYR A 437 8.54 9.15 28.55
CA TYR A 437 7.68 8.04 28.96
C TYR A 437 8.06 7.42 30.31
N ARG A 438 9.25 7.72 30.84
CA ARG A 438 9.71 7.23 32.16
C ARG A 438 9.31 8.13 33.33
N THR A 439 8.81 9.33 33.07
CA THR A 439 8.39 10.29 34.12
C THR A 439 6.87 10.28 34.36
N GLY A 440 6.26 9.10 34.43
CA GLY A 440 4.93 8.91 35.04
C GLY A 440 5.10 8.60 36.54
N PRO A 441 4.24 9.13 37.44
CA PRO A 441 4.45 8.98 38.87
C PRO A 441 4.39 7.50 39.28
N SER A 442 5.43 7.03 39.96
CA SER A 442 5.41 5.71 40.60
C SER A 442 4.30 5.67 41.64
N PRO A 443 3.50 4.59 41.74
CA PRO A 443 2.58 4.44 42.86
C PRO A 443 3.42 4.26 44.13
N CYS A 444 3.30 5.19 45.07
CA CYS A 444 3.83 5.05 46.42
C CYS A 444 3.31 3.74 47.03
N VAL A 445 4.23 2.80 47.25
CA VAL A 445 3.98 1.62 48.09
C VAL A 445 3.92 2.11 49.53
N THR A 446 2.75 2.05 50.13
CA THR A 446 2.54 2.23 51.57
C THR A 446 3.17 1.05 52.31
N THR A 447 4.30 1.28 52.95
CA THR A 447 4.85 0.39 53.97
C THR A 447 3.96 0.41 55.20
N SER A 448 3.24 -0.68 55.45
CA SER A 448 2.61 -0.95 56.75
C SER A 448 3.65 -1.53 57.69
N SER A 449 4.12 -0.70 58.62
CA SER A 449 4.91 -1.13 59.77
C SER A 449 3.95 -1.72 60.80
N GLY A 450 3.95 -3.04 60.96
CA GLY A 450 3.32 -3.70 62.10
C GLY A 450 4.25 -3.68 63.31
N ASN A 451 3.77 -3.10 64.40
CA ASN A 451 4.28 -3.29 65.76
C ASN A 451 3.08 -3.68 66.64
#